data_AF-A0A061B0L7-F1
#
_entry.id   AF-A0A061B0L7-F1
#
_cell.length_a   1.000
_cell.length_b   1.000
_cell.length_c   1.000
_cell.angle_alpha   90.00
_cell.angle_beta   90.00
_cell.angle_gamma   90.00
#
_symmetry.space_group_name_H-M   'P 1'
#
loop_
_entity.id
_entity.type
_entity.pdbx_description
1 polymer ?
#
loop_
_entity_poly.entity_id
_entity_poly.type
_entity_poly.pdbx_seq_one_letter_code
_entity_poly.pdbx_strand_id
1 'polypeptide(L)'
;MKIKTMHRSLEDHLPTSSTSNAPVSRNLDPALHPFARTREYTRAVTAAKLERMFAKPFVASLEGHGDGIYCLTKDEAGGLGRVASGSGDGEVRVWDLGAQRTVWNVEGAHRGMIKGVAFSHPMVGEEGRVEKKVGAGERGIKRKRTEVGYKGKGRAGLEDELDDEEYEDGLANLDATEARGSPRVLTCGVDKTVKLWDVKGASGKGARPLQTFTGKSGFHSISHHRYDPIFATGSTQIEIWDETKTAPLSTLKFHTTSNSSSGEHVACVAFNKSETSVLASSGSDRTVCLYDLRSGKALGRVAMQMRVNQLVFNPLQPPVLLCASEDHNLYTFDIRNLSTTTSVYKGHVGAVMSCDWSPTGREFVSASYDRTLRLWKQGEGKSRDTYHTKRMQRVFSTLYTLDSRFVLSGSDDANLRIWKARASEKLGVVDKREQVRKEYRDGLREKWGTVADVAKIERTRYLPKPIHKAASTKREMVDAQRNKQEHRLKHAPKGVDPELLKPTAARKAAIQQVEQ
;
A
#
# COMPACT_ATOMS: atom_id res chain seq x y z
N MET A 1 -64.68 -29.09 -33.16
CA MET A 1 -63.48 -28.26 -33.38
C MET A 1 -63.16 -27.56 -32.06
N LYS A 2 -61.99 -27.80 -31.43
CA LYS A 2 -61.62 -27.12 -30.18
C LYS A 2 -60.84 -25.86 -30.56
N ILE A 3 -61.49 -24.69 -30.48
CA ILE A 3 -60.85 -23.41 -30.76
C ILE A 3 -60.36 -22.84 -29.41
N LYS A 4 -59.04 -22.62 -29.30
CA LYS A 4 -58.42 -21.96 -28.15
C LYS A 4 -57.61 -20.78 -28.67
N THR A 5 -57.93 -19.58 -28.20
CA THR A 5 -57.26 -18.33 -28.54
C THR A 5 -56.48 -17.81 -27.33
N MET A 6 -55.50 -16.93 -27.56
CA MET A 6 -54.77 -16.30 -26.46
C MET A 6 -55.68 -15.27 -25.77
N HIS A 7 -56.03 -15.54 -24.51
CA HIS A 7 -56.73 -14.62 -23.64
C HIS A 7 -55.72 -14.02 -22.64
N ARG A 8 -55.60 -12.70 -22.60
CA ARG A 8 -54.81 -11.98 -21.59
C ARG A 8 -55.77 -11.27 -20.65
N SER A 9 -55.80 -11.67 -19.38
CA SER A 9 -56.62 -10.98 -18.40
C SER A 9 -55.95 -9.65 -18.02
N LEU A 10 -56.75 -8.61 -17.75
CA LEU A 10 -56.21 -7.33 -17.27
C LEU A 10 -55.70 -7.45 -15.83
N GLU A 11 -56.26 -8.36 -15.05
CA GLU A 11 -55.88 -8.63 -13.67
C GLU A 11 -54.45 -9.19 -13.55
N ASP A 12 -54.00 -10.00 -14.51
CA ASP A 12 -52.63 -10.55 -14.52
C ASP A 12 -51.55 -9.52 -14.88
N HIS A 13 -51.94 -8.38 -15.47
CA HIS A 13 -51.04 -7.38 -16.02
C HIS A 13 -51.12 -6.02 -15.34
N LEU A 14 -52.18 -5.76 -14.58
CA LEU A 14 -52.36 -4.56 -13.79
C LEU A 14 -52.01 -4.81 -12.32
N PRO A 15 -51.49 -3.80 -11.61
CA PRO A 15 -51.32 -3.90 -10.16
C PRO A 15 -52.69 -4.05 -9.48
N THR A 16 -52.78 -4.91 -8.47
CA THR A 16 -54.01 -5.16 -7.70
C THR A 16 -54.43 -3.98 -6.83
N SER A 17 -53.50 -3.07 -6.51
CA SER A 17 -53.73 -1.84 -5.76
C SER A 17 -52.86 -0.70 -6.29
N SER A 18 -53.29 0.55 -6.09
CA SER A 18 -52.58 1.75 -6.55
C SER A 18 -51.17 1.91 -5.95
N THR A 19 -50.89 1.27 -4.82
CA THR A 19 -49.58 1.27 -4.16
C THR A 19 -48.68 0.12 -4.59
N SER A 20 -49.21 -0.88 -5.29
CA SER A 20 -48.46 -2.06 -5.74
C SER A 20 -47.79 -1.83 -7.10
N ASN A 21 -46.62 -2.42 -7.29
CA ASN A 21 -45.91 -2.34 -8.57
C ASN A 21 -46.57 -3.23 -9.62
N ALA A 22 -46.61 -2.76 -10.87
CA ALA A 22 -47.14 -3.56 -11.97
C ALA A 22 -46.33 -4.86 -12.17
N PRO A 23 -46.99 -6.02 -12.36
CA PRO A 23 -46.31 -7.29 -12.61
C PRO A 23 -45.59 -7.27 -13.97
N VAL A 24 -44.34 -7.73 -14.00
CA VAL A 24 -43.51 -7.74 -15.22
C VAL A 24 -43.30 -9.18 -15.68
N SER A 25 -43.99 -9.59 -16.75
CA SER A 25 -43.75 -10.88 -17.41
C SER A 25 -42.56 -10.79 -18.37
N ARG A 26 -41.65 -11.78 -18.35
CA ARG A 26 -40.47 -11.83 -19.21
C ARG A 26 -40.46 -13.12 -20.04
N ASN A 27 -40.32 -12.99 -21.36
CA ASN A 27 -40.01 -14.09 -22.26
C ASN A 27 -38.54 -13.97 -22.70
N LEU A 28 -37.76 -15.06 -22.59
CA LEU A 28 -36.32 -15.10 -22.86
C LEU A 28 -35.98 -15.61 -24.27
N ASP A 29 -36.97 -15.87 -25.12
CA ASP A 29 -36.76 -16.30 -26.50
C ASP A 29 -35.85 -15.33 -27.27
N PRO A 30 -34.71 -15.78 -27.82
CA PRO A 30 -33.82 -14.94 -28.63
C PRO A 30 -34.51 -14.24 -29.80
N ALA A 31 -35.56 -14.82 -30.37
CA ALA A 31 -36.32 -14.22 -31.46
C ALA A 31 -37.01 -12.90 -31.06
N LEU A 32 -37.44 -12.79 -29.79
CA LEU A 32 -38.04 -11.58 -29.23
C LEU A 32 -37.00 -10.53 -28.83
N HIS A 33 -35.72 -10.90 -28.75
CA HIS A 33 -34.61 -10.02 -28.36
C HIS A 33 -33.52 -9.94 -29.45
N PRO A 34 -33.85 -9.41 -30.66
CA PRO A 34 -32.85 -9.27 -31.72
C PRO A 34 -31.74 -8.28 -31.33
N PHE A 35 -30.59 -8.42 -32.01
CA PHE A 35 -29.39 -7.59 -31.83
C PHE A 35 -28.73 -7.66 -30.44
N ALA A 36 -28.76 -8.82 -29.80
CA ALA A 36 -28.16 -9.03 -28.48
C ALA A 36 -26.71 -8.50 -28.39
N ARG A 37 -25.85 -8.87 -29.35
CA ARG A 37 -24.44 -8.43 -29.38
C ARG A 37 -24.28 -6.91 -29.55
N THR A 38 -25.00 -6.29 -30.48
CA THR A 38 -24.94 -4.84 -30.72
C THR A 38 -25.44 -4.05 -29.50
N ARG A 39 -26.49 -4.55 -28.84
CA ARG A 39 -27.03 -3.96 -27.61
C ARG A 39 -26.04 -4.10 -26.45
N GLU A 40 -25.37 -5.23 -26.32
CA GLU A 40 -24.29 -5.41 -25.35
C GLU A 40 -23.11 -4.47 -25.61
N TYR A 41 -22.68 -4.35 -26.87
CA TYR A 41 -21.60 -3.46 -27.27
C TYR A 41 -21.89 -1.99 -26.91
N THR A 42 -23.06 -1.48 -27.29
CA THR A 42 -23.47 -0.10 -26.96
C THR A 42 -23.56 0.13 -25.46
N ARG A 43 -24.02 -0.86 -24.68
CA ARG A 43 -24.01 -0.83 -23.21
C ARG A 43 -22.58 -0.82 -22.66
N ALA A 44 -21.66 -1.58 -23.24
CA ALA A 44 -20.24 -1.59 -22.84
C ALA A 44 -19.56 -0.25 -23.10
N VAL A 45 -19.76 0.35 -24.28
CA VAL A 45 -19.25 1.70 -24.60
C VAL A 45 -19.82 2.73 -23.63
N THR A 46 -21.12 2.66 -23.34
CA THR A 46 -21.76 3.55 -22.36
C THR A 46 -21.18 3.33 -20.96
N ALA A 47 -20.95 2.08 -20.56
CA ALA A 47 -20.36 1.73 -19.27
C ALA A 47 -18.94 2.32 -19.12
N ALA A 48 -18.10 2.21 -20.14
CA ALA A 48 -16.76 2.79 -20.18
C ALA A 48 -16.81 4.32 -20.10
N LYS A 49 -17.68 4.97 -20.88
CA LYS A 49 -17.87 6.44 -20.83
C LYS A 49 -18.34 6.90 -19.45
N LEU A 50 -19.31 6.22 -18.86
CA LEU A 50 -19.84 6.53 -17.53
C LEU A 50 -18.76 6.34 -16.45
N GLU A 51 -17.93 5.30 -16.54
CA GLU A 51 -16.80 5.13 -15.62
C GLU A 51 -15.84 6.33 -15.70
N ARG A 52 -15.49 6.78 -16.91
CA ARG A 52 -14.64 7.96 -17.10
C ARG A 52 -15.28 9.24 -16.57
N MET A 53 -16.59 9.42 -16.79
CA MET A 53 -17.34 10.58 -16.29
C MET A 53 -17.38 10.63 -14.75
N PHE A 54 -17.56 9.47 -14.11
CA PHE A 54 -17.63 9.37 -12.65
C PHE A 54 -16.26 9.16 -11.98
N ALA A 55 -15.16 9.13 -12.74
CA ALA A 55 -13.81 8.99 -12.20
C ALA A 55 -13.40 10.25 -11.42
N LYS A 56 -13.76 10.31 -10.15
CA LYS A 56 -13.44 11.38 -9.20
C LYS A 56 -12.70 10.76 -8.00
N PRO A 57 -11.37 10.57 -8.13
CA PRO A 57 -10.61 9.79 -7.15
C PRO A 57 -10.26 10.56 -5.88
N PHE A 58 -10.12 11.89 -5.93
CA PHE A 58 -9.73 12.68 -4.77
C PHE A 58 -10.86 12.75 -3.73
N VAL A 59 -10.54 12.49 -2.46
CA VAL A 59 -11.49 12.50 -1.35
C VAL A 59 -11.24 13.71 -0.45
N ALA A 60 -10.05 13.79 0.14
CA ALA A 60 -9.70 14.82 1.11
C ALA A 60 -8.19 15.07 1.16
N SER A 61 -7.80 16.22 1.73
CA SER A 61 -6.42 16.57 2.08
C SER A 61 -6.37 16.83 3.58
N LEU A 62 -5.52 16.11 4.29
CA LEU A 62 -5.22 16.31 5.70
C LEU A 62 -3.97 17.20 5.78
N GLU A 63 -4.15 18.40 6.29
CA GLU A 63 -3.10 19.40 6.44
C GLU A 63 -2.66 19.47 7.90
N GLY A 64 -1.38 19.78 8.13
CA GLY A 64 -0.88 19.97 9.50
C GLY A 64 0.64 19.98 9.61
N HIS A 65 1.37 19.25 8.76
CA HIS A 65 2.82 19.20 8.85
C HIS A 65 3.51 20.51 8.48
N GLY A 66 4.61 20.81 9.19
CA GLY A 66 5.45 21.96 8.91
C GLY A 66 6.35 21.75 7.70
N ASP A 67 6.73 20.49 7.43
CA ASP A 67 7.53 20.08 6.28
C ASP A 67 6.95 18.83 5.59
N GLY A 68 7.52 18.43 4.45
CA GLY A 68 7.10 17.29 3.64
C GLY A 68 6.96 15.98 4.42
N ILE A 69 6.03 15.13 3.98
CA ILE A 69 5.76 13.83 4.62
C ILE A 69 6.63 12.75 3.97
N TYR A 70 7.62 12.26 4.72
CA TYR A 70 8.61 11.30 4.20
C TYR A 70 8.23 9.85 4.47
N CYS A 71 7.50 9.57 5.55
CA CYS A 71 7.10 8.21 5.91
C CYS A 71 5.62 8.16 6.36
N LEU A 72 4.97 7.06 6.00
CA LEU A 72 3.58 6.75 6.36
C LEU A 72 3.51 5.30 6.79
N THR A 73 2.66 5.02 7.77
CA THR A 73 2.35 3.65 8.20
C THR A 73 0.90 3.56 8.68
N LYS A 74 0.32 2.38 8.56
CA LYS A 74 -1.06 2.08 8.96
C LYS A 74 -1.05 1.16 10.17
N ASP A 75 -2.07 1.30 11.01
CA ASP A 75 -2.25 0.37 12.13
C ASP A 75 -2.79 -0.96 11.59
N GLU A 76 -1.96 -2.00 11.59
CA GLU A 76 -2.29 -3.33 11.06
C GLU A 76 -3.12 -4.20 12.03
N ALA A 77 -3.17 -3.89 13.33
CA ALA A 77 -3.80 -4.77 14.33
C ALA A 77 -5.26 -4.49 14.66
N GLY A 78 -5.80 -3.31 14.34
CA GLY A 78 -7.21 -3.04 14.66
C GLY A 78 -7.78 -1.70 14.20
N GLY A 79 -6.95 -0.66 14.08
CA GLY A 79 -7.39 0.67 13.66
C GLY A 79 -7.55 0.80 12.16
N LEU A 80 -8.70 0.41 11.59
CA LEU A 80 -8.99 0.54 10.15
C LEU A 80 -8.75 1.97 9.60
N GLY A 81 -9.04 2.98 10.43
CA GLY A 81 -8.89 4.39 10.12
C GLY A 81 -7.62 5.05 10.68
N ARG A 82 -6.73 4.34 11.38
CA ARG A 82 -5.57 4.96 12.02
C ARG A 82 -4.31 4.89 11.15
N VAL A 83 -3.69 6.04 10.93
CA VAL A 83 -2.48 6.18 10.13
C VAL A 83 -1.50 7.12 10.82
N ALA A 84 -0.24 6.74 10.87
CA ALA A 84 0.82 7.60 11.36
C ALA A 84 1.66 8.14 10.20
N SER A 85 2.11 9.38 10.35
CA SER A 85 2.92 10.12 9.38
C SER A 85 4.07 10.80 10.09
N GLY A 86 5.25 10.75 9.49
CA GLY A 86 6.44 11.46 9.96
C GLY A 86 6.91 12.50 8.94
N SER A 87 7.21 13.69 9.43
CA SER A 87 7.68 14.83 8.64
C SER A 87 9.20 15.03 8.72
N GLY A 88 9.72 15.89 7.84
CA GLY A 88 11.13 16.29 7.74
C GLY A 88 11.63 17.14 8.91
N ASP A 89 10.73 17.86 9.57
CA ASP A 89 10.99 18.70 10.74
C ASP A 89 11.16 17.90 12.05
N GLY A 90 10.87 16.60 12.01
CA GLY A 90 10.90 15.74 13.19
C GLY A 90 9.56 15.67 13.93
N GLU A 91 8.46 16.12 13.32
CA GLU A 91 7.10 15.95 13.84
C GLU A 91 6.47 14.62 13.39
N VAL A 92 5.79 13.96 14.35
CA VAL A 92 4.98 12.77 14.10
C VAL A 92 3.52 13.10 14.39
N ARG A 93 2.64 12.72 13.46
CA ARG A 93 1.19 12.80 13.63
C ARG A 93 0.54 11.44 13.43
N VAL A 94 -0.46 11.14 14.26
CA VAL A 94 -1.40 10.05 14.08
C VAL A 94 -2.74 10.65 13.70
N TRP A 95 -3.27 10.18 12.58
CA TRP A 95 -4.52 10.60 11.98
C TRP A 95 -5.60 9.57 12.20
N ASP A 96 -6.83 10.04 12.34
CA ASP A 96 -8.01 9.24 12.09
C ASP A 96 -8.59 9.63 10.73
N LEU A 97 -8.63 8.66 9.81
CA LEU A 97 -9.17 8.82 8.46
C LEU A 97 -10.69 8.96 8.44
N GLY A 98 -11.39 8.44 9.46
CA GLY A 98 -12.84 8.57 9.60
C GLY A 98 -13.23 10.01 9.89
N ALA A 99 -12.64 10.57 10.96
CA ALA A 99 -12.85 11.97 11.35
C ALA A 99 -12.02 13.00 10.54
N GLN A 100 -11.09 12.55 9.70
CA GLN A 100 -10.20 13.40 8.89
C GLN A 100 -9.46 14.46 9.73
N ARG A 101 -9.05 14.08 10.95
CA ARG A 101 -8.34 14.96 11.88
C ARG A 101 -7.15 14.25 12.50
N THR A 102 -6.22 15.04 13.02
CA THR A 102 -5.15 14.55 13.88
C THR A 102 -5.75 14.08 15.20
N VAL A 103 -5.45 12.85 15.60
CA VAL A 103 -5.79 12.34 16.94
C VAL A 103 -4.68 12.68 17.92
N TRP A 104 -3.43 12.56 17.48
CA TRP A 104 -2.26 12.75 18.31
C TRP A 104 -1.11 13.30 17.49
N ASN A 105 -0.32 14.20 18.07
CA ASN A 105 0.87 14.77 17.44
C ASN A 105 1.97 15.01 18.46
N VAL A 106 3.22 14.86 18.03
CA VAL A 106 4.39 15.24 18.82
C VAL A 106 5.33 16.05 17.96
N GLU A 107 5.37 17.34 18.28
CA GLU A 107 6.30 18.28 17.70
C GLU A 107 7.69 18.08 18.32
N GLY A 108 8.72 17.97 17.47
CA GLY A 108 10.09 17.73 17.93
C GLY A 108 10.33 16.32 18.47
N ALA A 109 9.63 15.31 17.95
CA ALA A 109 9.87 13.91 18.30
C ALA A 109 11.34 13.51 18.05
N HIS A 110 11.98 14.03 16.99
CA HIS A 110 13.39 13.82 16.69
C HIS A 110 14.11 15.12 16.35
N ARG A 111 15.43 15.17 16.58
CA ARG A 111 16.28 16.29 16.15
C ARG A 111 16.69 16.09 14.69
N GLY A 112 15.72 16.21 13.79
CA GLY A 112 15.87 16.02 12.34
C GLY A 112 14.78 15.12 11.76
N MET A 113 14.94 14.77 10.49
CA MET A 113 13.94 14.03 9.73
C MET A 113 13.64 12.65 10.30
N ILE A 114 12.35 12.33 10.39
CA ILE A 114 11.89 10.98 10.67
C ILE A 114 11.95 10.16 9.39
N LYS A 115 12.72 9.09 9.43
CA LYS A 115 12.93 8.21 8.26
C LYS A 115 11.99 7.00 8.26
N GLY A 116 11.48 6.60 9.42
CA GLY A 116 10.55 5.49 9.53
C GLY A 116 9.61 5.65 10.71
N VAL A 117 8.39 5.15 10.54
CA VAL A 117 7.37 5.05 11.60
C VAL A 117 6.73 3.67 11.49
N ALA A 118 6.47 3.03 12.62
CA ALA A 118 5.75 1.76 12.69
C ALA A 118 4.80 1.78 13.89
N PHE A 119 3.61 1.17 13.75
CA PHE A 119 2.79 0.85 14.91
C PHE A 119 3.39 -0.34 15.66
N SER A 120 3.24 -0.32 16.98
CA SER A 120 3.68 -1.40 17.86
C SER A 120 2.45 -2.09 18.44
N HIS A 121 2.49 -3.42 18.52
CA HIS A 121 1.41 -4.23 19.02
C HIS A 121 1.82 -4.79 20.39
N PRO A 122 1.09 -4.46 21.48
CA PRO A 122 1.40 -5.02 22.78
C PRO A 122 1.14 -6.52 22.78
N MET A 123 1.97 -7.27 23.52
CA MET A 123 1.75 -8.71 23.69
C MET A 123 0.34 -8.98 24.24
N VAL A 124 -0.32 -9.99 23.69
CA VAL A 124 -1.58 -10.54 24.23
C VAL A 124 -1.32 -10.95 25.68
N GLY A 125 -1.73 -10.10 26.62
CA GLY A 125 -1.43 -10.22 28.06
C GLY A 125 -1.15 -8.90 28.78
N GLU A 126 -0.84 -7.81 28.07
CA GLU A 126 -0.52 -6.50 28.69
C GLU A 126 -1.70 -5.54 28.87
N GLU A 127 -2.89 -5.80 28.30
CA GLU A 127 -4.06 -4.91 28.42
C GLU A 127 -4.56 -4.71 29.87
N GLY A 128 -4.01 -5.43 30.85
CA GLY A 128 -4.31 -5.28 32.27
C GLY A 128 -3.26 -4.56 33.11
N ARG A 129 -2.16 -4.05 32.55
CA ARG A 129 -1.09 -3.41 33.35
C ARG A 129 -1.30 -1.90 33.49
N VAL A 130 -2.38 -1.52 34.20
CA VAL A 130 -2.49 -0.17 34.75
C VAL A 130 -1.61 -0.11 36.00
N GLU A 131 -0.43 0.50 35.89
CA GLU A 131 0.35 0.85 37.09
C GLU A 131 -0.36 1.97 37.85
N LYS A 132 -1.27 1.61 38.76
CA LYS A 132 -1.65 2.51 39.85
C LYS A 132 -0.47 2.60 40.79
N LYS A 133 0.19 3.77 40.86
CA LYS A 133 1.03 4.14 42.01
C LYS A 133 0.13 4.15 43.25
N VAL A 134 0.16 3.06 44.01
CA VAL A 134 -0.34 3.05 45.38
C VAL A 134 0.87 3.26 46.29
N GLY A 135 0.73 4.20 47.23
CA GLY A 135 1.76 4.56 48.19
C GLY A 135 2.28 3.37 48.99
N ALA A 136 3.52 3.53 49.46
CA ALA A 136 4.34 2.62 50.25
C ALA A 136 3.61 1.49 51.01
N GLY A 137 3.98 0.25 50.70
CA GLY A 137 3.64 -0.95 51.48
C GLY A 137 3.15 -2.11 50.62
N GLU A 138 4.01 -3.12 50.46
CA GLU A 138 3.73 -4.46 49.93
C GLU A 138 3.39 -4.64 48.43
N ARG A 139 4.33 -5.27 47.70
CA ARG A 139 4.18 -5.66 46.29
C ARG A 139 3.59 -7.07 46.20
N GLY A 140 2.28 -7.16 46.01
CA GLY A 140 1.59 -8.38 45.59
C GLY A 140 1.10 -8.28 44.15
N ILE A 141 1.74 -8.97 43.20
CA ILE A 141 1.29 -9.04 41.80
C ILE A 141 0.28 -10.18 41.66
N LYS A 142 -1.01 -9.87 41.54
CA LYS A 142 -2.04 -10.88 41.20
C LYS A 142 -2.22 -10.97 39.68
N ARG A 143 -1.88 -12.14 39.12
CA ARG A 143 -2.15 -12.51 37.72
C ARG A 143 -3.62 -12.91 37.58
N LYS A 144 -4.37 -12.29 36.66
CA LYS A 144 -5.69 -12.78 36.24
C LYS A 144 -5.56 -13.35 34.84
N ARG A 145 -5.75 -14.67 34.70
CA ARG A 145 -5.72 -15.38 33.42
C ARG A 145 -7.08 -15.18 32.74
N THR A 146 -7.12 -14.44 31.64
CA THR A 146 -8.29 -14.41 30.75
C THR A 146 -8.09 -15.47 29.68
N GLU A 147 -8.75 -16.62 29.83
CA GLU A 147 -8.79 -17.67 28.83
C GLU A 147 -9.75 -17.24 27.72
N VAL A 148 -9.23 -16.89 26.54
CA VAL A 148 -10.04 -16.77 25.32
C VAL A 148 -10.07 -18.14 24.66
N GLY A 149 -10.99 -18.98 25.14
CA GLY A 149 -11.27 -20.30 24.56
C GLY A 149 -12.13 -20.19 23.30
N TYR A 150 -11.59 -20.64 22.17
CA TYR A 150 -12.31 -20.79 20.90
C TYR A 150 -13.30 -21.97 21.03
N LYS A 151 -14.58 -21.71 21.35
CA LYS A 151 -15.63 -22.75 21.31
C LYS A 151 -16.19 -22.86 19.89
N GLY A 152 -15.81 -23.93 19.19
CA GLY A 152 -16.47 -24.35 17.96
C GLY A 152 -17.91 -24.79 18.25
N LYS A 153 -18.89 -24.25 17.51
CA LYS A 153 -20.29 -24.71 17.56
C LYS A 153 -20.46 -25.92 16.64
N GLY A 154 -20.64 -27.09 17.25
CA GLY A 154 -21.31 -28.24 16.65
C GLY A 154 -22.83 -28.10 16.79
N ARG A 155 -23.56 -28.58 15.78
CA ARG A 155 -25.02 -28.71 15.73
C ARG A 155 -25.56 -29.67 16.79
N ALA A 156 -26.62 -29.27 17.49
CA ALA A 156 -27.80 -30.09 17.87
C ALA A 156 -28.86 -29.15 18.48
N GLY A 157 -30.13 -29.33 18.09
CA GLY A 157 -31.23 -28.42 18.45
C GLY A 157 -31.85 -28.67 19.82
N LEU A 158 -32.67 -27.71 20.26
CA LEU A 158 -34.00 -27.90 20.84
C LEU A 158 -34.66 -26.50 20.92
N GLU A 159 -35.95 -26.46 20.62
CA GLU A 159 -36.82 -25.30 20.72
C GLU A 159 -37.07 -24.96 22.19
N ASP A 160 -37.12 -23.66 22.51
CA ASP A 160 -37.93 -23.13 23.61
C ASP A 160 -38.23 -21.65 23.29
N GLU A 161 -39.52 -21.36 23.15
CA GLU A 161 -40.11 -20.03 23.04
C GLU A 161 -40.08 -19.36 24.42
N LEU A 162 -39.44 -18.18 24.54
CA LEU A 162 -39.61 -17.28 25.68
C LEU A 162 -39.44 -15.81 25.23
N ASP A 163 -40.57 -15.12 25.16
CA ASP A 163 -40.85 -13.69 25.41
C ASP A 163 -39.72 -12.67 25.18
N ASP A 164 -39.77 -12.01 24.01
CA ASP A 164 -39.01 -10.79 23.71
C ASP A 164 -39.82 -9.54 24.14
N GLU A 165 -39.70 -9.12 25.40
CA GLU A 165 -39.94 -7.73 25.81
C GLU A 165 -38.80 -7.23 26.72
N GLU A 166 -38.36 -6.00 26.44
CA GLU A 166 -37.44 -5.15 27.21
C GLU A 166 -35.98 -5.61 27.33
N TYR A 167 -35.08 -5.01 26.54
CA TYR A 167 -33.83 -4.40 27.01
C TYR A 167 -33.19 -3.58 25.86
N GLU A 168 -33.91 -2.56 25.36
CA GLU A 168 -33.31 -1.43 24.67
C GLU A 168 -33.35 -0.22 25.61
N ASP A 169 -32.32 -0.07 26.44
CA ASP A 169 -31.82 1.26 26.82
C ASP A 169 -30.51 1.12 27.61
N GLY A 170 -29.42 1.74 27.11
CA GLY A 170 -28.19 1.88 27.89
C GLY A 170 -26.84 1.79 27.18
N LEU A 171 -26.78 1.69 25.84
CA LEU A 171 -25.49 1.71 25.09
C LEU A 171 -25.40 2.84 24.06
N ALA A 172 -26.02 3.98 24.34
CA ALA A 172 -25.74 5.22 23.63
C ALA A 172 -24.63 5.99 24.36
N ASN A 173 -23.51 6.22 23.66
CA ASN A 173 -22.41 7.14 24.00
C ASN A 173 -21.21 6.60 24.80
N LEU A 174 -20.60 5.51 24.33
CA LEU A 174 -19.13 5.43 24.34
C LEU A 174 -18.64 5.43 22.90
N ASP A 175 -17.78 6.38 22.56
CA ASP A 175 -17.19 6.53 21.23
C ASP A 175 -16.27 5.32 20.94
N ALA A 176 -16.86 4.23 20.41
CA ALA A 176 -16.21 2.94 20.20
C ALA A 176 -15.07 2.99 19.16
N THR A 177 -14.84 4.15 18.53
CA THR A 177 -13.73 4.40 17.60
C THR A 177 -12.41 4.73 18.32
N GLU A 178 -12.46 5.16 19.59
CA GLU A 178 -11.25 5.49 20.36
C GLU A 178 -10.54 4.26 20.96
N ALA A 179 -11.26 3.14 21.11
CA ALA A 179 -10.80 1.96 21.85
C ALA A 179 -10.10 0.87 21.02
N ARG A 180 -10.14 0.94 19.67
CA ARG A 180 -9.84 -0.22 18.81
C ARG A 180 -8.58 -0.10 17.95
N GLY A 181 -7.55 0.59 18.42
CA GLY A 181 -6.28 0.75 17.68
C GLY A 181 -5.06 0.56 18.57
N SER A 182 -3.92 0.26 17.93
CA SER A 182 -2.64 0.09 18.62
C SER A 182 -2.31 1.33 19.46
N PRO A 183 -2.04 1.15 20.77
CA PRO A 183 -1.78 2.29 21.66
C PRO A 183 -0.38 2.87 21.45
N ARG A 184 0.54 2.15 20.79
CA ARG A 184 1.95 2.52 20.73
C ARG A 184 2.44 2.74 19.30
N VAL A 185 3.33 3.71 19.15
CA VAL A 185 3.98 4.06 17.87
C VAL A 185 5.48 4.14 18.07
N LEU A 186 6.23 3.50 17.18
CA LEU A 186 7.68 3.58 17.08
C LEU A 186 8.09 4.55 15.98
N THR A 187 9.05 5.42 16.29
CA THR A 187 9.56 6.44 15.36
C THR A 187 11.06 6.33 15.28
N CYS A 188 11.60 6.45 14.07
CA CYS A 188 13.00 6.23 13.75
C CYS A 188 13.56 7.48 13.06
N GLY A 189 14.62 8.05 13.63
CA GLY A 189 15.20 9.32 13.19
C GLY A 189 16.66 9.26 12.75
N VAL A 190 17.09 10.31 12.04
CA VAL A 190 18.50 10.55 11.69
C VAL A 190 19.37 10.84 12.94
N ASP A 191 18.74 11.27 14.04
CA ASP A 191 19.38 11.56 15.32
C ASP A 191 19.87 10.32 16.10
N LYS A 192 19.95 9.16 15.44
CA LYS A 192 20.42 7.87 15.97
C LYS A 192 19.54 7.30 17.08
N THR A 193 18.30 7.78 17.18
CA THR A 193 17.34 7.29 18.17
C THR A 193 16.13 6.65 17.49
N VAL A 194 15.61 5.62 18.14
CA VAL A 194 14.27 5.11 17.93
C VAL A 194 13.49 5.39 19.21
N LYS A 195 12.30 5.97 19.10
CA LYS A 195 11.48 6.35 20.25
C LYS A 195 10.15 5.62 20.18
N LEU A 196 9.72 5.10 21.32
CA LEU A 196 8.41 4.48 21.53
C LEU A 196 7.50 5.49 22.21
N TRP A 197 6.33 5.71 21.62
CA TRP A 197 5.34 6.68 22.07
C TRP A 197 4.03 5.99 22.43
N ASP A 198 3.31 6.54 23.40
CA ASP A 198 1.92 6.19 23.68
C ASP A 198 1.00 7.22 23.02
N VAL A 199 0.14 6.75 22.12
CA VAL A 199 -0.84 7.56 21.38
C VAL A 199 -1.96 8.06 22.29
N LYS A 200 -2.23 7.36 23.40
CA LYS A 200 -3.20 7.84 24.42
C LYS A 200 -2.58 8.85 25.39
N GLY A 201 -1.27 9.03 25.34
CA GLY A 201 -0.52 9.92 26.22
C GLY A 201 -0.62 11.39 25.84
N ALA A 202 0.24 12.21 26.45
CA ALA A 202 0.31 13.63 26.16
C ALA A 202 0.67 13.89 24.68
N SER A 203 -0.04 14.84 24.06
CA SER A 203 0.19 15.35 22.71
C SER A 203 0.90 16.71 22.80
N GLY A 204 1.76 17.03 21.83
CA GLY A 204 2.43 18.34 21.68
C GLY A 204 3.91 18.38 22.08
N LYS A 205 4.47 19.60 22.15
CA LYS A 205 5.92 19.88 22.32
C LYS A 205 6.57 19.32 23.60
N GLY A 206 5.79 18.89 24.58
CA GLY A 206 6.25 18.38 25.88
C GLY A 206 6.12 16.87 26.05
N ALA A 207 5.69 16.13 25.02
CA ALA A 207 5.48 14.70 25.11
C ALA A 207 6.81 13.98 25.36
N ARG A 208 6.83 13.09 26.35
CA ARG A 208 8.00 12.24 26.66
C ARG A 208 7.78 10.85 26.05
N PRO A 209 8.80 10.27 25.40
CA PRO A 209 8.71 8.90 24.90
C PRO A 209 8.66 7.93 26.09
N LEU A 210 7.95 6.82 25.93
CA LEU A 210 7.94 5.71 26.88
C LEU A 210 9.34 5.10 27.01
N GLN A 211 9.97 4.86 25.86
CA GLN A 211 11.28 4.25 25.76
C GLN A 211 12.06 4.85 24.60
N THR A 212 13.37 4.99 24.77
CA THR A 212 14.29 5.45 23.72
C THR A 212 15.36 4.40 23.52
N PHE A 213 15.53 3.95 22.29
CA PHE A 213 16.58 3.03 21.85
C PHE A 213 17.61 3.85 21.08
N THR A 214 18.89 3.69 21.43
CA THR A 214 19.98 4.49 20.84
C THR A 214 20.91 3.59 20.03
N GLY A 215 21.18 3.97 18.79
CA GLY A 215 22.11 3.29 17.89
C GLY A 215 23.43 4.04 17.73
N LYS A 216 24.41 3.39 17.10
CA LYS A 216 25.71 4.00 16.78
C LYS A 216 25.63 4.99 15.62
N SER A 217 24.78 4.69 14.65
CA SER A 217 24.55 5.46 13.42
C SER A 217 23.06 5.85 13.31
N GLY A 218 22.76 6.79 12.41
CA GLY A 218 21.38 7.21 12.14
C GLY A 218 20.57 6.06 11.53
N PHE A 219 19.28 6.00 11.84
CA PHE A 219 18.40 4.97 11.31
C PHE A 219 17.63 5.50 10.08
N HIS A 220 17.42 4.64 9.10
CA HIS A 220 16.79 4.97 7.82
C HIS A 220 15.43 4.30 7.61
N SER A 221 15.16 3.19 8.30
CA SER A 221 13.92 2.44 8.14
C SER A 221 13.63 1.63 9.38
N ILE A 222 12.34 1.40 9.63
CA ILE A 222 11.84 0.57 10.72
C ILE A 222 10.69 -0.29 10.20
N SER A 223 10.65 -1.55 10.61
CA SER A 223 9.51 -2.44 10.38
C SER A 223 9.23 -3.21 11.66
N HIS A 224 7.96 -3.28 12.04
CA HIS A 224 7.50 -4.05 13.19
C HIS A 224 7.09 -5.48 12.76
N HIS A 225 7.32 -6.45 13.62
CA HIS A 225 6.93 -7.84 13.42
C HIS A 225 5.43 -8.00 13.71
N ARG A 226 4.70 -8.78 12.92
CA ARG A 226 3.23 -8.74 12.95
C ARG A 226 2.57 -9.04 14.31
N TYR A 227 3.15 -9.94 15.11
CA TYR A 227 2.56 -10.41 16.36
C TYR A 227 3.44 -10.14 17.58
N ASP A 228 4.69 -10.59 17.52
CA ASP A 228 5.66 -10.39 18.59
C ASP A 228 6.10 -8.91 18.70
N PRO A 229 6.45 -8.42 19.90
CA PRO A 229 6.90 -7.04 20.15
C PRO A 229 8.36 -6.85 19.73
N ILE A 230 8.68 -7.33 18.53
CA ILE A 230 10.00 -7.32 17.92
C ILE A 230 9.94 -6.36 16.73
N PHE A 231 10.96 -5.53 16.56
CA PHE A 231 11.07 -4.68 15.39
C PHE A 231 12.49 -4.70 14.84
N ALA A 232 12.60 -4.49 13.53
CA ALA A 232 13.87 -4.41 12.84
C ALA A 232 14.11 -2.97 12.40
N THR A 233 15.33 -2.49 12.61
CA THR A 233 15.77 -1.17 12.20
C THR A 233 16.88 -1.29 11.17
N GLY A 234 16.81 -0.49 10.11
CA GLY A 234 17.88 -0.35 9.13
C GLY A 234 18.73 0.87 9.43
N SER A 235 20.03 0.66 9.68
CA SER A 235 21.05 1.71 9.77
C SER A 235 22.20 1.36 8.82
N THR A 236 23.45 1.39 9.30
CA THR A 236 24.59 0.77 8.62
C THR A 236 24.51 -0.76 8.62
N GLN A 237 23.86 -1.31 9.64
CA GLN A 237 23.54 -2.73 9.79
C GLN A 237 22.06 -2.87 10.12
N ILE A 238 21.55 -4.10 10.03
CA ILE A 238 20.17 -4.40 10.43
C ILE A 238 20.23 -4.89 11.86
N GLU A 239 19.55 -4.18 12.75
CA GLU A 239 19.45 -4.52 14.17
C GLU A 239 18.02 -4.93 14.48
N ILE A 240 17.86 -6.04 15.21
CA ILE A 240 16.58 -6.54 15.68
C ILE A 240 16.48 -6.18 17.15
N TRP A 241 15.38 -5.56 17.52
CA TRP A 241 15.09 -5.03 18.84
C TRP A 241 13.85 -5.68 19.40
N ASP A 242 13.79 -5.73 20.72
CA ASP A 242 12.61 -6.07 21.50
C ASP A 242 12.11 -4.77 22.14
N GLU A 243 10.81 -4.50 22.12
CA GLU A 243 10.26 -3.30 22.74
C GLU A 243 10.63 -3.19 24.23
N THR A 244 10.78 -4.32 24.91
CA THR A 244 11.06 -4.33 26.36
C THR A 244 12.53 -4.09 26.70
N LYS A 245 13.44 -4.18 25.73
CA LYS A 245 14.90 -4.16 25.97
C LYS A 245 15.57 -2.97 25.29
N THR A 246 16.43 -2.26 26.02
CA THR A 246 17.14 -1.09 25.48
C THR A 246 18.34 -1.42 24.61
N ALA A 247 18.76 -2.69 24.53
CA ALA A 247 19.86 -3.17 23.71
C ALA A 247 19.34 -4.08 22.57
N PRO A 248 20.02 -4.10 21.40
CA PRO A 248 19.57 -4.93 20.29
C PRO A 248 19.73 -6.42 20.63
N LEU A 249 18.75 -7.23 20.26
CA LEU A 249 18.77 -8.69 20.44
C LEU A 249 19.82 -9.34 19.55
N SER A 250 19.81 -8.97 18.27
CA SER A 250 20.69 -9.54 17.27
C SER A 250 20.98 -8.54 16.17
N THR A 251 22.23 -8.52 15.72
CA THR A 251 22.67 -7.71 14.58
C THR A 251 22.86 -8.61 13.38
N LEU A 252 22.04 -8.43 12.35
CA LEU A 252 22.17 -9.12 11.08
C LEU A 252 23.18 -8.37 10.22
N LYS A 253 24.32 -9.02 9.96
CA LYS A 253 25.34 -8.46 9.08
C LYS A 253 24.82 -8.45 7.65
N PHE A 254 24.88 -7.27 7.05
CA PHE A 254 24.70 -7.09 5.63
C PHE A 254 25.93 -7.64 4.90
N HIS A 255 25.72 -8.46 3.87
CA HIS A 255 26.83 -9.04 3.10
C HIS A 255 27.30 -8.00 2.08
N THR A 256 28.18 -7.10 2.51
CA THR A 256 28.83 -6.10 1.66
C THR A 256 29.65 -6.82 0.59
N THR A 257 29.28 -6.68 -0.68
CA THR A 257 30.15 -7.15 -1.77
C THR A 257 31.33 -6.21 -1.90
N SER A 258 32.49 -6.67 -1.41
CA SER A 258 33.84 -6.10 -1.56
C SER A 258 34.18 -4.87 -0.71
N ASN A 259 35.37 -4.93 -0.12
CA ASN A 259 36.31 -3.93 0.43
C ASN A 259 36.14 -2.44 -0.01
N SER A 260 34.95 -1.89 0.06
CA SER A 260 34.69 -0.46 -0.11
C SER A 260 34.58 0.17 1.27
N SER A 261 35.55 1.02 1.60
CA SER A 261 35.61 1.80 2.84
C SER A 261 34.60 2.95 2.89
N SER A 262 33.61 2.97 1.99
CA SER A 262 32.56 3.98 1.93
C SER A 262 31.31 3.52 2.69
N GLY A 263 30.72 4.42 3.49
CA GLY A 263 29.62 4.15 4.41
C GLY A 263 28.32 3.70 3.73
N GLU A 264 28.27 2.42 3.38
CA GLU A 264 27.09 1.70 2.93
C GLU A 264 26.05 1.64 4.06
N HIS A 265 24.80 1.90 3.72
CA HIS A 265 23.69 1.89 4.65
C HIS A 265 22.46 1.22 4.03
N VAL A 266 21.63 0.66 4.90
CA VAL A 266 20.37 0.00 4.56
C VAL A 266 19.31 1.07 4.35
N ALA A 267 18.73 1.13 3.15
CA ALA A 267 17.72 2.11 2.79
C ALA A 267 16.34 1.74 3.36
N CYS A 268 15.96 0.46 3.27
CA CYS A 268 14.63 -0.01 3.67
C CYS A 268 14.72 -1.41 4.29
N VAL A 269 13.90 -1.66 5.31
CA VAL A 269 13.70 -2.98 5.93
C VAL A 269 12.20 -3.27 5.96
N ALA A 270 11.81 -4.51 5.64
CA ALA A 270 10.43 -4.94 5.65
C ALA A 270 10.28 -6.38 6.15
N PHE A 271 9.40 -6.59 7.13
CA PHE A 271 8.96 -7.93 7.52
C PHE A 271 7.93 -8.48 6.55
N ASN A 272 8.01 -9.79 6.31
CA ASN A 272 6.92 -10.50 5.65
C ASN A 272 5.73 -10.60 6.61
N LYS A 273 4.54 -10.30 6.11
CA LYS A 273 3.32 -10.22 6.90
C LYS A 273 2.69 -11.58 7.15
N SER A 274 2.92 -12.55 6.27
CA SER A 274 2.38 -13.91 6.43
C SER A 274 3.40 -14.84 7.06
N GLU A 275 4.63 -14.88 6.53
CA GLU A 275 5.75 -15.64 7.12
C GLU A 275 6.61 -14.70 7.97
N THR A 276 6.19 -14.49 9.22
CA THR A 276 6.72 -13.40 10.05
C THR A 276 8.21 -13.53 10.39
N SER A 277 8.79 -14.72 10.26
CA SER A 277 10.23 -14.97 10.45
C SER A 277 11.11 -14.50 9.29
N VAL A 278 10.54 -14.10 8.16
CA VAL A 278 11.30 -13.65 6.98
C VAL A 278 11.37 -12.14 6.94
N LEU A 279 12.57 -11.62 6.73
CA LEU A 279 12.86 -10.19 6.60
C LEU A 279 13.54 -9.91 5.26
N ALA A 280 13.13 -8.85 4.58
CA ALA A 280 13.83 -8.31 3.42
C ALA A 280 14.46 -6.96 3.76
N SER A 281 15.58 -6.66 3.13
CA SER A 281 16.21 -5.35 3.20
C SER A 281 16.72 -4.90 1.83
N SER A 282 16.79 -3.59 1.64
CA SER A 282 17.46 -2.98 0.50
C SER A 282 18.65 -2.14 0.96
N GLY A 283 19.78 -2.32 0.31
CA GLY A 283 20.98 -1.52 0.51
C GLY A 283 21.11 -0.38 -0.49
N SER A 284 21.90 0.64 -0.12
CA SER A 284 22.33 1.69 -1.05
C SER A 284 23.21 1.17 -2.19
N ASP A 285 23.81 -0.01 -2.03
CA ASP A 285 24.62 -0.73 -3.03
C ASP A 285 23.78 -1.41 -4.14
N ARG A 286 22.47 -1.10 -4.18
CA ARG A 286 21.47 -1.63 -5.11
C ARG A 286 21.15 -3.10 -4.87
N THR A 287 21.58 -3.66 -3.75
CA THR A 287 21.26 -5.04 -3.43
C THR A 287 19.95 -5.14 -2.64
N VAL A 288 19.27 -6.25 -2.85
CA VAL A 288 18.12 -6.70 -2.06
C VAL A 288 18.53 -8.00 -1.39
N CYS A 289 18.48 -8.04 -0.06
CA CYS A 289 18.91 -9.17 0.75
C CYS A 289 17.72 -9.72 1.56
N LEU A 290 17.63 -11.04 1.66
CA LEU A 290 16.66 -11.77 2.48
C LEU A 290 17.33 -12.38 3.71
N TYR A 291 16.63 -12.40 4.83
CA TYR A 291 17.08 -12.97 6.09
C TYR A 291 16.00 -13.88 6.69
N ASP A 292 16.45 -14.93 7.36
CA ASP A 292 15.61 -15.75 8.25
C ASP A 292 15.98 -15.42 9.70
N LEU A 293 15.01 -14.91 10.47
CA LEU A 293 15.17 -14.58 11.88
C LEU A 293 15.51 -15.81 12.73
N ARG A 294 14.99 -16.99 12.37
CA ARG A 294 15.18 -18.22 13.17
C ARG A 294 16.63 -18.69 13.13
N SER A 295 17.26 -18.54 11.97
CA SER A 295 18.67 -18.88 11.78
C SER A 295 19.61 -17.72 12.08
N GLY A 296 19.12 -16.48 12.04
CA GLY A 296 19.94 -15.27 12.13
C GLY A 296 20.89 -15.08 10.93
N LYS A 297 20.61 -15.76 9.81
CA LYS A 297 21.46 -15.78 8.61
C LYS A 297 20.75 -15.14 7.42
N ALA A 298 21.54 -14.59 6.50
CA ALA A 298 21.03 -14.18 5.20
C ALA A 298 20.73 -15.41 4.33
N LEU A 299 19.57 -15.44 3.70
CA LEU A 299 19.13 -16.54 2.82
C LEU A 299 19.65 -16.35 1.40
N GLY A 300 19.53 -15.14 0.86
CA GLY A 300 19.87 -14.85 -0.53
C GLY A 300 19.95 -13.35 -0.80
N ARG A 301 20.62 -12.99 -1.90
CA ARG A 301 20.79 -11.60 -2.32
C ARG A 301 20.64 -11.46 -3.83
N VAL A 302 20.20 -10.29 -4.27
CA VAL A 302 20.16 -9.90 -5.69
C VAL A 302 20.69 -8.49 -5.85
N ALA A 303 21.57 -8.28 -6.81
CA ALA A 303 22.01 -6.94 -7.20
C ALA A 303 21.12 -6.41 -8.35
N MET A 304 20.46 -5.28 -8.12
CA MET A 304 19.68 -4.57 -9.13
C MET A 304 20.54 -3.59 -9.93
N GLN A 305 20.02 -3.12 -11.08
CA GLN A 305 20.72 -2.13 -11.90
C GLN A 305 20.85 -0.77 -11.18
N MET A 306 19.80 -0.36 -10.46
CA MET A 306 19.69 0.86 -9.67
C MET A 306 19.18 0.54 -8.27
N ARG A 307 19.28 1.49 -7.33
CA ARG A 307 18.89 1.25 -5.94
C ARG A 307 17.38 1.05 -5.81
N VAL A 308 16.99 0.27 -4.81
CA VAL A 308 15.59 0.08 -4.43
C VAL A 308 15.30 1.01 -3.24
N ASN A 309 14.29 1.86 -3.38
CA ASN A 309 13.91 2.84 -2.36
C ASN A 309 13.02 2.21 -1.28
N GLN A 310 12.10 1.31 -1.66
CA GLN A 310 11.19 0.64 -0.72
C GLN A 310 10.92 -0.82 -1.12
N LEU A 311 10.75 -1.66 -0.11
CA LEU A 311 10.38 -3.07 -0.21
C LEU A 311 9.07 -3.33 0.53
N VAL A 312 8.16 -4.11 -0.07
CA VAL A 312 6.93 -4.55 0.60
C VAL A 312 6.57 -5.97 0.15
N PHE A 313 6.29 -6.85 1.11
CA PHE A 313 5.76 -8.18 0.84
C PHE A 313 4.28 -8.15 0.51
N ASN A 314 3.84 -9.06 -0.36
CA ASN A 314 2.41 -9.25 -0.58
C ASN A 314 1.77 -9.85 0.69
N PRO A 315 0.71 -9.23 1.24
CA PRO A 315 0.10 -9.69 2.50
C PRO A 315 -0.57 -11.06 2.38
N LEU A 316 -1.08 -11.43 1.20
CA LEU A 316 -1.75 -12.73 0.98
C LEU A 316 -0.83 -13.81 0.40
N GLN A 317 0.14 -13.41 -0.42
CA GLN A 317 1.09 -14.33 -1.05
C GLN A 317 2.46 -14.15 -0.39
N PRO A 318 2.83 -14.99 0.61
CA PRO A 318 4.10 -14.86 1.31
C PRO A 318 5.35 -14.75 0.42
N PRO A 319 5.47 -15.48 -0.72
CA PRO A 319 6.71 -15.47 -1.47
C PRO A 319 6.90 -14.24 -2.35
N VAL A 320 5.87 -13.42 -2.56
CA VAL A 320 5.93 -12.31 -3.51
C VAL A 320 6.45 -11.05 -2.82
N LEU A 321 7.60 -10.57 -3.28
CA LEU A 321 8.21 -9.32 -2.84
C LEU A 321 8.07 -8.24 -3.92
N LEU A 322 7.61 -7.06 -3.56
CA LEU A 322 7.56 -5.88 -4.41
C LEU A 322 8.73 -4.95 -4.09
N CYS A 323 9.44 -4.52 -5.13
CA CYS A 323 10.56 -3.60 -5.05
C CYS A 323 10.25 -2.33 -5.86
N ALA A 324 10.33 -1.17 -5.22
CA ALA A 324 10.25 0.14 -5.87
C ALA A 324 11.66 0.67 -6.14
N SER A 325 12.04 0.82 -7.40
CA SER A 325 13.40 1.17 -7.81
C SER A 325 13.53 2.59 -8.37
N GLU A 326 14.75 3.11 -8.29
CA GLU A 326 15.08 4.44 -8.81
C GLU A 326 15.07 4.50 -10.34
N ASP A 327 15.17 3.36 -11.02
CA ASP A 327 15.08 3.22 -12.48
C ASP A 327 13.67 3.47 -13.08
N HIS A 328 12.76 4.01 -12.26
CA HIS A 328 11.38 4.36 -12.58
C HIS A 328 10.44 3.15 -12.71
N ASN A 329 10.91 1.94 -12.47
CA ASN A 329 10.09 0.74 -12.57
C ASN A 329 9.73 0.20 -11.18
N LEU A 330 8.84 -0.78 -11.16
CA LEU A 330 8.69 -1.67 -10.03
C LEU A 330 8.93 -3.10 -10.47
N TYR A 331 9.44 -3.91 -9.55
CA TYR A 331 9.74 -5.31 -9.78
C TYR A 331 9.00 -6.16 -8.75
N THR A 332 8.38 -7.24 -9.20
CA THR A 332 7.97 -8.31 -8.28
C THR A 332 8.90 -9.50 -8.43
N PHE A 333 9.38 -9.99 -7.30
CA PHE A 333 10.21 -11.18 -7.17
C PHE A 333 9.45 -12.29 -6.44
N ASP A 334 9.75 -13.52 -6.80
CA ASP A 334 9.51 -14.68 -5.94
C ASP A 334 10.76 -14.87 -5.07
N ILE A 335 10.61 -14.86 -3.75
CA ILE A 335 11.71 -14.99 -2.80
C ILE A 335 12.44 -16.33 -2.93
N ARG A 336 11.78 -17.35 -3.48
CA ARG A 336 12.36 -18.69 -3.70
C ARG A 336 13.29 -18.69 -4.91
N ASN A 337 12.99 -17.87 -5.93
CA ASN A 337 13.80 -17.71 -7.11
C ASN A 337 14.07 -16.23 -7.40
N LEU A 338 15.10 -15.74 -6.71
CA LEU A 338 15.55 -14.36 -6.78
C LEU A 338 16.35 -14.02 -8.06
N SER A 339 16.70 -15.01 -8.89
CA SER A 339 17.50 -14.79 -10.11
C SER A 339 16.74 -14.07 -11.21
N THR A 340 15.41 -14.21 -11.24
CA THR A 340 14.54 -13.65 -12.28
C THR A 340 13.40 -12.85 -11.66
N THR A 341 12.96 -11.81 -12.36
CA THR A 341 11.78 -11.05 -11.95
C THR A 341 10.53 -11.74 -12.45
N THR A 342 9.50 -11.87 -11.61
CA THR A 342 8.20 -12.42 -12.02
C THR A 342 7.45 -11.46 -12.92
N SER A 343 7.50 -10.16 -12.61
CA SER A 343 6.86 -9.11 -13.43
C SER A 343 7.58 -7.78 -13.25
N VAL A 344 7.57 -6.98 -14.31
CA VAL A 344 8.14 -5.62 -14.34
C VAL A 344 7.03 -4.64 -14.68
N TYR A 345 6.84 -3.64 -13.82
CA TYR A 345 5.82 -2.62 -13.97
C TYR A 345 6.46 -1.34 -14.51
N LYS A 346 6.13 -1.01 -15.75
CA LYS A 346 6.71 0.13 -16.47
C LYS A 346 5.64 1.19 -16.67
N GLY A 347 5.89 2.38 -16.18
CA GLY A 347 4.98 3.50 -16.43
C GLY A 347 5.44 4.83 -15.90
N HIS A 348 6.03 4.86 -14.70
CA HIS A 348 6.54 6.09 -14.10
C HIS A 348 7.62 6.74 -14.98
N VAL A 349 7.72 8.06 -14.88
CA VAL A 349 8.72 8.84 -15.60
C VAL A 349 9.94 9.08 -14.72
N GLY A 350 9.72 9.32 -13.43
CA GLY A 350 10.77 9.52 -12.41
C GLY A 350 10.92 8.34 -11.46
N ALA A 351 11.87 8.46 -10.52
CA ALA A 351 12.17 7.43 -9.55
C ALA A 351 10.93 7.04 -8.72
N VAL A 352 10.74 5.74 -8.47
CA VAL A 352 9.65 5.27 -7.62
C VAL A 352 10.13 5.36 -6.18
N MET A 353 9.50 6.20 -5.38
CA MET A 353 9.92 6.47 -4.01
C MET A 353 9.31 5.47 -3.03
N SER A 354 8.04 5.12 -3.23
CA SER A 354 7.31 4.21 -2.36
C SER A 354 6.34 3.31 -3.10
N CYS A 355 6.01 2.19 -2.47
CA CYS A 355 4.99 1.26 -2.91
C CYS A 355 4.29 0.65 -1.70
N ASP A 356 3.04 0.23 -1.87
CA ASP A 356 2.30 -0.55 -0.87
C ASP A 356 1.30 -1.49 -1.54
N TRP A 357 1.13 -2.67 -0.97
CA TRP A 357 0.15 -3.64 -1.43
C TRP A 357 -1.24 -3.32 -0.91
N SER A 358 -2.24 -3.58 -1.74
CA SER A 358 -3.60 -3.77 -1.23
C SER A 358 -3.59 -4.94 -0.24
N PRO A 359 -4.36 -4.86 0.86
CA PRO A 359 -4.61 -6.00 1.75
C PRO A 359 -5.12 -7.24 1.02
N THR A 360 -5.77 -7.05 -0.14
CA THR A 360 -6.24 -8.15 -1.00
C THR A 360 -5.15 -8.79 -1.84
N GLY A 361 -3.92 -8.27 -1.85
CA GLY A 361 -2.76 -8.83 -2.57
C GLY A 361 -2.84 -8.81 -4.10
N ARG A 362 -3.95 -8.33 -4.70
CA ARG A 362 -4.18 -8.34 -6.15
C ARG A 362 -3.77 -7.03 -6.84
N GLU A 363 -3.75 -5.94 -6.09
CA GLU A 363 -3.43 -4.61 -6.57
C GLU A 363 -2.41 -3.98 -5.64
N PHE A 364 -1.69 -2.99 -6.15
CA PHE A 364 -0.76 -2.20 -5.35
C PHE A 364 -0.72 -0.76 -5.85
N VAL A 365 -0.29 0.13 -4.97
CA VAL A 365 -0.02 1.53 -5.27
C VAL A 365 1.47 1.75 -5.37
N SER A 366 1.89 2.68 -6.23
CA SER A 366 3.22 3.26 -6.16
C SER A 366 3.21 4.77 -6.33
N ALA A 367 4.13 5.42 -5.62
CA ALA A 367 4.39 6.85 -5.72
C ALA A 367 5.74 7.10 -6.37
N SER A 368 5.78 8.15 -7.17
CA SER A 368 6.98 8.57 -7.85
C SER A 368 7.33 10.01 -7.55
N TYR A 369 8.63 10.28 -7.68
CA TYR A 369 9.21 11.59 -7.71
C TYR A 369 8.66 12.48 -8.86
N ASP A 370 8.02 11.88 -9.87
CA ASP A 370 7.36 12.60 -10.97
C ASP A 370 6.04 13.28 -10.58
N ARG A 371 5.67 13.25 -9.28
CA ARG A 371 4.44 13.82 -8.70
C ARG A 371 3.18 13.08 -9.10
N THR A 372 3.32 11.81 -9.49
CA THR A 372 2.18 10.93 -9.76
C THR A 372 2.12 9.78 -8.79
N LEU A 373 0.89 9.40 -8.51
CA LEU A 373 0.56 8.15 -7.83
C LEU A 373 -0.07 7.24 -8.87
N ARG A 374 0.37 5.98 -8.91
CA ARG A 374 -0.14 4.99 -9.86
C ARG A 374 -0.65 3.76 -9.16
N LEU A 375 -1.74 3.23 -9.69
CA LEU A 375 -2.35 1.99 -9.25
C LEU A 375 -2.07 0.91 -10.28
N TRP A 376 -1.76 -0.28 -9.80
CA TRP A 376 -1.34 -1.41 -10.61
C TRP A 376 -2.12 -2.64 -10.20
N LYS A 377 -2.35 -3.51 -11.16
CA LYS A 377 -2.81 -4.88 -10.91
C LYS A 377 -1.59 -5.80 -10.99
N GLN A 378 -1.55 -6.81 -10.13
CA GLN A 378 -0.49 -7.81 -10.15
C GLN A 378 -0.46 -8.51 -11.52
N GLY A 379 0.73 -8.66 -12.11
CA GLY A 379 0.94 -9.30 -13.41
C GLY A 379 0.68 -8.39 -14.63
N GLU A 380 0.00 -7.25 -14.45
CA GLU A 380 -0.19 -6.28 -15.53
C GLU A 380 0.98 -5.27 -15.54
N GLY A 381 1.87 -5.36 -16.53
CA GLY A 381 3.05 -4.48 -16.62
C GLY A 381 2.77 -2.99 -16.88
N LYS A 382 1.50 -2.57 -16.97
CA LYS A 382 1.06 -1.18 -17.20
C LYS A 382 0.19 -0.71 -16.04
N SER A 383 0.21 0.59 -15.77
CA SER A 383 -0.57 1.17 -14.68
C SER A 383 -2.06 1.10 -15.00
N ARG A 384 -2.85 0.59 -14.05
CA ARG A 384 -4.31 0.63 -14.09
C ARG A 384 -4.77 2.07 -14.05
N ASP A 385 -4.39 2.88 -13.06
CA ASP A 385 -4.79 4.29 -12.96
C ASP A 385 -3.61 5.19 -12.58
N THR A 386 -3.78 6.49 -12.81
CA THR A 386 -2.78 7.52 -12.47
C THR A 386 -3.47 8.72 -11.85
N TYR A 387 -3.08 9.06 -10.63
CA TYR A 387 -3.59 10.20 -9.87
C TYR A 387 -2.52 11.27 -9.77
N HIS A 388 -2.97 12.51 -9.93
CA HIS A 388 -2.16 13.71 -9.81
C HIS A 388 -3.07 14.88 -9.41
N THR A 389 -2.51 15.88 -8.76
CA THR A 389 -3.12 17.22 -8.65
C THR A 389 -2.07 18.26 -9.01
N LYS A 390 -2.52 19.49 -9.30
CA LYS A 390 -1.60 20.61 -9.56
C LYS A 390 -0.79 21.03 -8.34
N ARG A 391 -1.36 20.88 -7.12
CA ARG A 391 -0.71 21.27 -5.86
C ARG A 391 0.28 20.21 -5.38
N MET A 392 -0.03 18.94 -5.60
CA MET A 392 0.81 17.81 -5.20
C MET A 392 2.19 17.90 -5.84
N GLN A 393 3.21 17.93 -4.98
CA GLN A 393 4.62 17.90 -5.37
C GLN A 393 5.11 16.43 -5.36
N ARG A 394 6.41 16.23 -5.14
CA ARG A 394 7.01 14.89 -5.12
C ARG A 394 6.27 14.05 -4.08
N VAL A 395 5.97 12.79 -4.41
CA VAL A 395 5.28 11.89 -3.48
C VAL A 395 6.32 10.94 -2.93
N PHE A 396 6.60 11.05 -1.64
CA PHE A 396 7.62 10.22 -0.99
C PHE A 396 7.04 8.94 -0.44
N SER A 397 5.84 9.00 0.16
CA SER A 397 5.21 7.88 0.82
C SER A 397 3.80 7.62 0.29
N THR A 398 3.44 6.35 0.12
CA THR A 398 2.09 5.92 -0.23
C THR A 398 1.70 4.70 0.55
N LEU A 399 0.41 4.57 0.81
CA LEU A 399 -0.13 3.48 1.61
C LEU A 399 -1.54 3.12 1.14
N TYR A 400 -1.85 1.83 1.16
CA TYR A 400 -3.19 1.31 0.94
C TYR A 400 -3.89 1.14 2.29
N THR A 401 -5.13 1.64 2.42
CA THR A 401 -5.92 1.39 3.62
C THR A 401 -6.27 -0.10 3.76
N LEU A 402 -6.54 -0.55 4.99
CA LEU A 402 -6.85 -1.95 5.26
C LEU A 402 -8.19 -2.44 4.67
N ASP A 403 -9.08 -1.52 4.31
CA ASP A 403 -10.31 -1.85 3.59
C ASP A 403 -10.12 -2.00 2.07
N SER A 404 -8.91 -1.80 1.54
CA SER A 404 -8.59 -1.83 0.10
C SER A 404 -9.41 -0.87 -0.78
N ARG A 405 -10.10 0.13 -0.20
CA ARG A 405 -10.89 1.10 -0.96
C ARG A 405 -10.23 2.45 -1.10
N PHE A 406 -9.29 2.79 -0.22
CA PHE A 406 -8.61 4.06 -0.23
C PHE A 406 -7.10 3.89 -0.30
N VAL A 407 -6.48 4.96 -0.78
CA VAL A 407 -5.05 5.07 -1.00
C VAL A 407 -4.61 6.42 -0.46
N LEU A 408 -3.52 6.43 0.27
CA LEU A 408 -2.96 7.62 0.89
C LEU A 408 -1.67 8.01 0.18
N SER A 409 -1.42 9.31 0.12
CA SER A 409 -0.18 9.85 -0.42
C SER A 409 0.36 10.93 0.52
N GLY A 410 1.59 10.75 0.98
CA GLY A 410 2.38 11.78 1.65
C GLY A 410 3.29 12.47 0.64
N SER A 411 3.08 13.76 0.47
CA SER A 411 3.84 14.57 -0.49
C SER A 411 4.78 15.54 0.23
N ASP A 412 5.75 16.03 -0.53
CA ASP A 412 6.71 17.07 -0.16
C ASP A 412 6.04 18.41 0.19
N ASP A 413 4.76 18.61 -0.20
CA ASP A 413 3.97 19.80 0.15
C ASP A 413 3.30 19.72 1.53
N ALA A 414 3.86 18.90 2.43
CA ALA A 414 3.41 18.67 3.80
C ALA A 414 1.98 18.10 3.98
N ASN A 415 1.30 17.75 2.89
CA ASN A 415 -0.08 17.30 2.92
C ASN A 415 -0.22 15.79 2.73
N LEU A 416 -1.10 15.18 3.54
CA LEU A 416 -1.52 13.79 3.38
C LEU A 416 -2.84 13.76 2.62
N ARG A 417 -2.87 13.18 1.43
CA ARG A 417 -4.09 13.12 0.61
C ARG A 417 -4.70 11.74 0.61
N ILE A 418 -6.03 11.70 0.64
CA ILE A 418 -6.85 10.49 0.56
C ILE A 418 -7.44 10.39 -0.85
N TRP A 419 -7.24 9.24 -1.47
CA TRP A 419 -7.72 8.89 -2.79
C TRP A 419 -8.57 7.64 -2.72
N LYS A 420 -9.56 7.51 -3.59
CA LYS A 420 -10.23 6.23 -3.83
C LYS A 420 -9.33 5.34 -4.65
N ALA A 421 -9.20 4.08 -4.26
CA ALA A 421 -8.58 3.05 -5.09
C ALA A 421 -9.30 2.97 -6.44
N ARG A 422 -10.62 2.81 -6.45
CA ARG A 422 -11.45 2.85 -7.66
C ARG A 422 -12.09 4.22 -7.81
N ALA A 423 -11.63 5.02 -8.77
CA ALA A 423 -12.05 6.40 -8.95
C ALA A 423 -13.57 6.60 -9.18
N SER A 424 -14.23 5.64 -9.83
CA SER A 424 -15.65 5.68 -10.20
C SER A 424 -16.59 5.15 -9.11
N GLU A 425 -16.03 4.59 -8.03
CA GLU A 425 -16.81 3.99 -6.96
C GLU A 425 -17.46 5.07 -6.07
N LYS A 426 -18.75 4.89 -5.81
CA LYS A 426 -19.49 5.71 -4.86
C LYS A 426 -19.11 5.34 -3.43
N LEU A 427 -19.14 6.32 -2.54
CA LEU A 427 -18.96 6.12 -1.10
C LEU A 427 -20.32 5.79 -0.48
N GLY A 428 -20.32 4.95 0.57
CA GLY A 428 -21.52 4.54 1.29
C GLY A 428 -22.10 3.20 0.84
N VAL A 429 -23.22 2.83 1.44
CA VAL A 429 -23.94 1.59 1.14
C VAL A 429 -24.72 1.78 -0.17
N VAL A 430 -24.59 0.83 -1.09
CA VAL A 430 -25.25 0.85 -2.40
C VAL A 430 -26.44 -0.12 -2.37
N ASP A 431 -27.57 0.28 -2.95
CA ASP A 431 -28.73 -0.62 -3.08
C ASP A 431 -28.40 -1.84 -3.97
N LYS A 432 -29.02 -2.99 -3.69
CA LYS A 432 -28.78 -4.24 -4.41
C LYS A 432 -29.01 -4.09 -5.92
N ARG A 433 -30.05 -3.34 -6.34
CA ARG A 433 -30.34 -3.09 -7.76
C ARG A 433 -29.22 -2.30 -8.45
N GLU A 434 -28.66 -1.32 -7.74
CA GLU A 434 -27.54 -0.53 -8.25
C GLU A 434 -26.25 -1.35 -8.27
N GLN A 435 -26.00 -2.18 -7.26
CA GLN A 435 -24.85 -3.08 -7.21
C GLN A 435 -24.86 -4.06 -8.40
N VAL A 436 -25.98 -4.75 -8.66
CA VAL A 436 -26.13 -5.66 -9.81
C VAL A 436 -25.91 -4.91 -11.13
N ARG A 437 -26.39 -3.67 -11.25
CA ARG A 437 -26.16 -2.84 -12.44
C ARG A 437 -24.68 -2.50 -12.62
N LYS A 438 -23.96 -2.23 -11.54
CA LYS A 438 -22.51 -1.95 -11.56
C LYS A 438 -21.73 -3.20 -11.96
N GLU A 439 -22.02 -4.35 -11.35
CA GLU A 439 -21.40 -5.63 -11.68
C GLU A 439 -21.65 -6.01 -13.15
N TYR A 440 -22.88 -5.82 -13.64
CA TYR A 440 -23.21 -6.03 -15.05
C TYR A 440 -22.40 -5.12 -15.99
N ARG A 441 -22.23 -3.84 -15.62
CA ARG A 441 -21.41 -2.88 -16.38
C ARG A 441 -19.93 -3.26 -16.37
N ASP A 442 -19.41 -3.67 -15.23
CA ASP A 442 -18.02 -4.10 -15.08
C ASP A 442 -17.75 -5.37 -15.90
N GLY A 443 -18.67 -6.35 -15.89
CA GLY A 443 -18.58 -7.55 -16.71
C GLY A 443 -18.68 -7.27 -18.23
N LEU A 444 -19.54 -6.34 -18.65
CA LEU A 444 -19.57 -5.89 -20.05
C LEU A 444 -18.26 -5.20 -20.45
N ARG A 445 -17.70 -4.38 -19.56
CA ARG A 445 -16.42 -3.70 -19.80
C ARG A 445 -15.29 -4.71 -19.97
N GLU A 446 -15.20 -5.70 -19.09
CA GLU A 446 -14.21 -6.77 -19.18
C GLU A 446 -14.35 -7.59 -20.47
N LYS A 447 -15.58 -7.98 -20.83
CA LYS A 447 -15.88 -8.74 -22.05
C LYS A 447 -15.50 -7.98 -23.33
N TRP A 448 -15.78 -6.68 -23.38
CA TRP A 448 -15.57 -5.84 -24.57
C TRP A 448 -14.31 -4.97 -24.52
N GLY A 449 -13.48 -5.11 -23.48
CA GLY A 449 -12.31 -4.27 -23.24
C GLY A 449 -11.17 -4.45 -24.25
N THR A 450 -11.21 -5.50 -25.07
CA THR A 450 -10.27 -5.72 -26.18
C THR A 450 -10.64 -4.93 -27.44
N VAL A 451 -11.91 -4.53 -27.58
CA VAL A 451 -12.37 -3.76 -28.74
C VAL A 451 -11.81 -2.35 -28.71
N ALA A 452 -11.29 -1.89 -29.86
CA ALA A 452 -10.50 -0.67 -29.96
C ALA A 452 -11.18 0.57 -29.36
N ASP A 453 -12.49 0.77 -29.59
CA ASP A 453 -13.23 1.93 -29.10
C ASP A 453 -13.33 1.94 -27.57
N VAL A 454 -13.75 0.81 -26.97
CA VAL A 454 -13.88 0.64 -25.52
C VAL A 454 -12.49 0.76 -24.86
N ALA A 455 -11.52 0.06 -25.42
CA ALA A 455 -10.14 0.05 -24.93
C ALA A 455 -9.49 1.44 -25.00
N LYS A 456 -9.79 2.23 -26.05
CA LYS A 456 -9.33 3.61 -26.19
C LYS A 456 -9.91 4.49 -25.08
N ILE A 457 -11.22 4.42 -24.85
CA ILE A 457 -11.90 5.19 -23.79
C ILE A 457 -11.32 4.85 -22.41
N GLU A 458 -11.09 3.57 -22.11
CA GLU A 458 -10.52 3.14 -20.83
C GLU A 458 -9.07 3.59 -20.63
N ARG A 459 -8.26 3.55 -21.69
CA ARG A 459 -6.85 3.97 -21.64
C ARG A 459 -6.68 5.47 -21.55
N THR A 460 -7.64 6.25 -22.07
CA THR A 460 -7.54 7.72 -22.03
C THR A 460 -7.54 8.25 -20.61
N ARG A 461 -6.44 8.91 -20.25
CA ARG A 461 -6.26 9.62 -18.98
C ARG A 461 -5.60 10.95 -19.26
N TYR A 462 -6.05 11.98 -18.56
CA TYR A 462 -5.37 13.26 -18.59
C TYR A 462 -4.11 13.19 -17.71
N LEU A 463 -2.95 13.43 -18.32
CA LEU A 463 -1.68 13.59 -17.62
C LEU A 463 -1.23 15.05 -17.72
N PRO A 464 -0.56 15.62 -16.69
CA PRO A 464 0.01 16.95 -16.79
C PRO A 464 1.00 17.05 -17.95
N LYS A 465 0.99 18.18 -18.66
CA LYS A 465 1.85 18.40 -19.85
C LYS A 465 3.33 18.03 -19.63
N PRO A 466 3.99 18.39 -18.50
CA PRO A 466 5.39 18.02 -18.29
C PRO A 466 5.61 16.51 -18.24
N ILE A 467 4.73 15.78 -17.55
CA ILE A 467 4.82 14.32 -17.42
C ILE A 467 4.51 13.65 -18.75
N HIS A 468 3.52 14.14 -19.50
CA HIS A 468 3.20 13.60 -20.82
C HIS A 468 4.37 13.77 -21.80
N LYS A 469 4.99 14.95 -21.84
CA LYS A 469 6.17 15.21 -22.68
C LYS A 469 7.33 14.32 -22.28
N ALA A 470 7.68 14.28 -21.00
CA ALA A 470 8.76 13.45 -20.50
C ALA A 470 8.51 11.93 -20.73
N ALA A 471 7.27 11.48 -20.65
CA ALA A 471 6.90 10.11 -21.01
C ALA A 471 7.06 9.82 -22.51
N SER A 472 6.74 10.77 -23.39
CA SER A 472 6.97 10.65 -24.84
C SER A 472 8.46 10.54 -25.14
N THR A 473 9.25 11.48 -24.64
CA THR A 473 10.71 11.49 -24.81
C THR A 473 11.34 10.20 -24.26
N LYS A 474 10.89 9.72 -23.09
CA LYS A 474 11.36 8.45 -22.52
C LYS A 474 11.06 7.26 -23.43
N ARG A 475 9.88 7.20 -24.05
CA ARG A 475 9.55 6.12 -25.01
C ARG A 475 10.44 6.20 -26.25
N GLU A 476 10.61 7.39 -26.82
CA GLU A 476 11.49 7.64 -27.96
C GLU A 476 12.94 7.22 -27.64
N MET A 477 13.45 7.56 -26.45
CA MET A 477 14.78 7.15 -25.98
C MET A 477 14.91 5.62 -25.84
N VAL A 478 13.90 4.96 -25.26
CA VAL A 478 13.90 3.49 -25.10
C VAL A 478 13.80 2.77 -26.45
N ASP A 479 12.96 3.26 -27.36
CA ASP A 479 12.84 2.72 -28.71
C ASP A 479 14.13 2.93 -29.50
N ALA A 480 14.77 4.10 -29.40
CA ALA A 480 16.07 4.36 -30.01
C ALA A 480 17.17 3.45 -29.43
N GLN A 481 17.18 3.21 -28.11
CA GLN A 481 18.13 2.31 -27.47
C GLN A 481 17.91 0.85 -27.90
N ARG A 482 16.64 0.40 -27.98
CA ARG A 482 16.29 -0.93 -28.49
C ARG A 482 16.74 -1.08 -29.94
N ASN A 483 16.39 -0.14 -30.82
CA ASN A 483 16.79 -0.18 -32.22
C ASN A 483 18.32 -0.22 -32.34
N LYS A 484 19.06 0.58 -31.55
CA LYS A 484 20.52 0.53 -31.50
C LYS A 484 21.07 -0.82 -31.01
N GLN A 485 20.40 -1.50 -30.07
CA GLN A 485 20.76 -2.86 -29.66
C GLN A 485 20.48 -3.88 -30.76
N GLU A 486 19.31 -3.81 -31.40
CA GLU A 486 18.95 -4.70 -32.51
C GLU A 486 19.87 -4.53 -33.72
N HIS A 487 20.22 -3.31 -34.10
CA HIS A 487 21.20 -3.06 -35.14
C HIS A 487 22.57 -3.64 -34.78
N ARG A 488 23.01 -3.49 -33.52
CA ARG A 488 24.27 -4.12 -33.07
C ARG A 488 24.21 -5.64 -33.13
N LEU A 489 23.09 -6.25 -32.74
CA LEU A 489 22.91 -7.70 -32.85
C LEU A 489 22.95 -8.18 -34.30
N LYS A 490 22.32 -7.45 -35.22
CA LYS A 490 22.29 -7.78 -36.66
C LYS A 490 23.64 -7.60 -37.35
N HIS A 491 24.45 -6.63 -36.92
CA HIS A 491 25.75 -6.31 -37.52
C HIS A 491 26.94 -6.84 -36.71
N ALA A 492 26.72 -7.58 -35.62
CA ALA A 492 27.79 -8.22 -34.87
C ALA A 492 28.41 -9.36 -35.71
N PRO A 493 29.75 -9.46 -35.77
CA PRO A 493 30.40 -10.60 -36.40
C PRO A 493 30.01 -11.90 -35.65
N LYS A 494 29.78 -12.98 -36.41
CA LYS A 494 29.39 -14.28 -35.84
C LYS A 494 30.42 -14.74 -34.80
N GLY A 495 29.96 -15.01 -33.57
CA GLY A 495 30.78 -15.53 -32.48
C GLY A 495 31.36 -14.48 -31.51
N VAL A 496 31.11 -13.18 -31.71
CA VAL A 496 31.51 -12.14 -30.75
C VAL A 496 30.31 -11.66 -29.94
N ASP A 497 30.45 -11.62 -28.62
CA ASP A 497 29.41 -11.08 -27.74
C ASP A 497 29.16 -9.58 -28.06
N PRO A 498 27.93 -9.20 -28.45
CA PRO A 498 27.58 -7.84 -28.85
C PRO A 498 27.80 -6.77 -27.77
N GLU A 499 27.92 -7.19 -26.51
CA GLU A 499 28.20 -6.29 -25.37
C GLU A 499 29.65 -5.79 -25.36
N LEU A 500 30.60 -6.56 -25.88
CA LEU A 500 32.02 -6.19 -25.98
C LEU A 500 32.28 -5.16 -27.10
N LEU A 501 31.37 -5.06 -28.09
CA LEU A 501 31.40 -4.05 -29.15
C LEU A 501 30.93 -2.65 -28.70
N LYS A 502 30.58 -2.45 -27.43
CA LYS A 502 30.26 -1.10 -26.92
C LYS A 502 31.54 -0.25 -27.02
N PRO A 503 31.54 0.87 -27.77
CA PRO A 503 32.68 1.79 -27.72
C PRO A 503 32.80 2.29 -26.29
N THR A 504 33.95 2.03 -25.66
CA THR A 504 34.27 2.62 -24.37
C THR A 504 34.33 4.12 -24.57
N ALA A 505 33.58 4.87 -23.76
CA ALA A 505 33.61 6.32 -23.85
C ALA A 505 35.04 6.79 -23.58
N ALA A 506 35.71 7.34 -24.59
CA ALA A 506 37.01 7.96 -24.41
C ALA A 506 36.83 9.09 -23.39
N ARG A 507 37.40 8.95 -22.19
CA ARG A 507 37.54 10.07 -21.26
C ARG A 507 38.34 11.13 -22.00
N LYS A 508 37.75 12.30 -22.29
CA LYS A 508 38.50 13.47 -22.77
C LYS A 508 39.63 13.72 -21.77
N ALA A 509 40.88 13.56 -22.22
CA ALA A 509 42.04 13.93 -21.43
C ALA A 509 42.01 15.45 -21.21
N ALA A 510 41.55 15.88 -20.04
CA ALA A 510 41.60 17.26 -19.61
C ALA A 510 43.00 17.59 -19.08
N ILE A 511 44.02 17.47 -19.94
CA ILE A 511 45.35 18.05 -19.69
C ILE A 511 45.85 18.55 -21.05
N GLN A 512 45.55 19.80 -21.35
CA GLN A 512 46.32 20.56 -22.32
C GLN A 512 47.63 20.90 -21.60
N GLN A 513 48.72 20.20 -21.95
CA GLN A 513 50.04 20.59 -21.48
C GLN A 513 50.31 22.00 -22.01
N VAL A 514 50.52 22.93 -21.08
CA VAL A 514 51.06 24.26 -21.38
C VAL A 514 52.53 24.03 -21.72
N GLU A 515 52.88 24.13 -23.01
CA GLU A 515 54.28 24.26 -23.42
C GLU A 515 54.81 25.60 -22.89
N GLN A 516 56.00 25.54 -22.30
CA GLN A 516 56.75 26.66 -21.73
C GLN A 516 57.32 27.58 -22.80
#